data_AF-A0A5C1ADG5-F1
#
_entry.id   AF-A0A5C1ADG5-F1
#
_cell.length_a   1.000
_cell.length_b   1.000
_cell.length_c   1.000
_cell.angle_alpha   90.00
_cell.angle_beta   90.00
_cell.angle_gamma   90.00
#
_symmetry.space_group_name_H-M   'P 1'
#
loop_
_entity.id
_entity.type
_entity.pdbx_description
1 polymer ?
#
loop_
_entity_poly.entity_id
_entity_poly.type
_entity_poly.pdbx_seq_one_letter_code
_entity_poly.pdbx_strand_id
1 'polypeptide(L)'
;MGNEIEGRLLARQTVEEISEIQGIAVGVVEAYEAVFFHVRDRLDNVSWFVNCVLGQQFHDGLKPRDWAKMWKLYAYFGGPLMLDVFVRKNGITWVNDAGQVKFSMAADTQHSLAYKSLIAGRTLSISSFTDGNVMDLMMRNTDLQHRLSLGQADEIAASLEGILKSFCYAVIDASESTAVKTEPRTVGLLANTPVEDLGESDPFKREGQPEEATNDAGNDDRE
;
A
#
# COMPACT_ATOMS: atom_id res chain seq x y z
N MET A 1 4.48 -9.32 -7.31
CA MET A 1 3.84 -10.63 -7.57
C MET A 1 4.07 -11.61 -6.43
N GLY A 2 5.32 -11.91 -6.03
CA GLY A 2 5.61 -12.89 -4.97
C GLY A 2 4.82 -12.71 -3.67
N ASN A 3 4.71 -11.49 -3.15
CA ASN A 3 3.95 -11.22 -1.90
C ASN A 3 2.48 -11.64 -1.94
N GLU A 4 1.83 -11.57 -3.11
CA GLU A 4 0.43 -11.99 -3.24
C GLU A 4 0.31 -13.51 -3.25
N ILE A 5 1.17 -14.20 -4.00
CA ILE A 5 1.25 -15.68 -4.02
C ILE A 5 1.50 -16.20 -2.60
N GLU A 6 2.48 -15.62 -1.89
CA GLU A 6 2.79 -15.97 -0.50
C GLU A 6 1.59 -15.76 0.42
N GLY A 7 0.88 -14.63 0.26
CA GLY A 7 -0.38 -14.38 0.98
C GLY A 7 -1.41 -15.46 0.71
N ARG A 8 -1.66 -15.82 -0.56
CA ARG A 8 -2.67 -16.82 -0.92
C ARG A 8 -2.30 -18.22 -0.41
N LEU A 9 -1.02 -18.59 -0.43
CA LEU A 9 -0.52 -19.82 0.18
C LEU A 9 -0.79 -19.85 1.70
N LEU A 10 -0.55 -18.73 2.40
CA LEU A 10 -0.86 -18.60 3.84
C LEU A 10 -2.36 -18.63 4.14
N ALA A 11 -3.18 -18.16 3.21
CA ALA A 11 -4.64 -18.25 3.27
C ALA A 11 -5.20 -19.66 3.02
N ARG A 12 -4.32 -20.68 2.89
CA ARG A 12 -4.67 -22.08 2.63
C ARG A 12 -5.34 -22.33 1.26
N GLN A 13 -5.16 -21.41 0.29
CA GLN A 13 -5.66 -21.65 -1.06
C GLN A 13 -4.89 -22.78 -1.75
N THR A 14 -5.57 -23.52 -2.62
CA THR A 14 -4.89 -24.55 -3.44
C THR A 14 -4.07 -23.89 -4.54
N VAL A 15 -3.13 -24.64 -5.11
CA VAL A 15 -2.25 -24.15 -6.18
C VAL A 15 -3.07 -23.78 -7.43
N GLU A 16 -4.13 -24.56 -7.69
CA GLU A 16 -5.06 -24.35 -8.80
C GLU A 16 -5.87 -23.06 -8.62
N GLU A 17 -6.39 -22.80 -7.42
CA GLU A 17 -7.09 -21.54 -7.10
C GLU A 17 -6.18 -20.33 -7.30
N ILE A 18 -4.92 -20.42 -6.85
CA ILE A 18 -3.94 -19.34 -7.00
C ILE A 18 -3.63 -19.12 -8.48
N SER A 19 -3.41 -20.19 -9.23
CA SER A 19 -3.17 -20.20 -10.67
C SER A 19 -4.30 -19.49 -11.42
N GLU A 20 -5.54 -19.84 -11.13
CA GLU A 20 -6.73 -19.24 -11.75
C GLU A 20 -6.84 -17.75 -11.44
N ILE A 21 -6.69 -17.36 -10.17
CA ILE A 21 -6.84 -15.96 -9.75
C ILE A 21 -5.71 -15.07 -10.27
N GLN A 22 -4.48 -15.58 -10.32
CA GLN A 22 -3.30 -14.81 -10.75
C GLN A 22 -3.01 -14.90 -12.25
N GLY A 23 -3.68 -15.80 -12.99
CA GLY A 23 -3.42 -16.03 -14.40
C GLY A 23 -2.01 -16.59 -14.68
N ILE A 24 -1.49 -17.45 -13.79
CA ILE A 24 -0.16 -18.08 -13.91
C ILE A 24 -0.29 -19.59 -13.96
N ALA A 25 0.65 -20.29 -14.60
CA ALA A 25 0.60 -21.74 -14.66
C ALA A 25 0.79 -22.39 -13.27
N VAL A 26 0.01 -23.45 -13.00
CA VAL A 26 0.08 -24.25 -11.76
C VAL A 26 1.51 -24.62 -11.40
N GLY A 27 2.29 -25.17 -12.34
CA GLY A 27 3.68 -25.57 -12.08
C GLY A 27 4.62 -24.43 -11.66
N VAL A 28 4.31 -23.17 -12.01
CA VAL A 28 5.06 -22.00 -11.52
C VAL A 28 4.76 -21.74 -10.05
N VAL A 29 3.50 -21.89 -9.64
CA VAL A 29 3.07 -21.75 -8.23
C VAL A 29 3.68 -22.87 -7.38
N GLU A 30 3.66 -24.12 -7.86
CA GLU A 30 4.29 -25.26 -7.18
C GLU A 30 5.80 -25.06 -7.02
N ALA A 31 6.49 -24.66 -8.11
CA ALA A 31 7.92 -24.40 -8.06
C ALA A 31 8.25 -23.23 -7.12
N TYR A 32 7.43 -22.17 -7.12
CA TYR A 32 7.60 -21.04 -6.21
C TYR A 32 7.44 -21.46 -4.75
N GLU A 33 6.38 -22.22 -4.43
CA GLU A 33 6.14 -22.76 -3.10
C GLU A 33 7.33 -23.63 -2.66
N ALA A 34 7.76 -24.58 -3.49
CA ALA A 34 8.81 -25.52 -3.14
C ALA A 34 10.19 -24.87 -2.94
N VAL A 35 10.53 -23.87 -3.77
CA VAL A 35 11.87 -23.26 -3.78
C VAL A 35 11.97 -22.07 -2.81
N PHE A 36 10.94 -21.22 -2.75
CA PHE A 36 11.02 -19.94 -2.07
C PHE A 36 10.14 -19.85 -0.82
N PHE A 37 9.05 -20.63 -0.74
CA PHE A 37 8.04 -20.40 0.30
C PHE A 37 7.31 -21.67 0.76
N HIS A 38 8.08 -22.66 1.22
CA HIS A 38 7.55 -23.94 1.69
C HIS A 38 6.93 -23.79 3.09
N VAL A 39 5.62 -23.52 3.12
CA VAL A 39 4.89 -23.17 4.36
C VAL A 39 3.72 -24.10 4.69
N ARG A 40 3.25 -24.92 3.74
CA ARG A 40 2.03 -25.75 3.89
C ARG A 40 2.10 -26.72 5.07
N ASP A 41 3.27 -27.29 5.34
CA ASP A 41 3.50 -28.21 6.46
C ASP A 41 3.37 -27.55 7.85
N ARG A 42 3.35 -26.22 7.91
CA ARG A 42 3.41 -25.44 9.15
C ARG A 42 2.28 -24.44 9.31
N LEU A 43 1.27 -24.45 8.45
CA LEU A 43 0.17 -23.49 8.49
C LEU A 43 -0.64 -23.56 9.80
N ASP A 44 -0.62 -24.69 10.51
CA ASP A 44 -1.34 -24.80 11.79
C ASP A 44 -0.48 -24.39 13.00
N ASN A 45 0.79 -24.06 12.79
CA ASN A 45 1.69 -23.57 13.83
C ASN A 45 1.76 -22.03 13.82
N VAL A 46 0.85 -21.41 14.59
CA VAL A 46 0.77 -19.95 14.72
C VAL A 46 2.09 -19.35 15.21
N SER A 47 2.75 -19.98 16.18
CA SER A 47 4.03 -19.51 16.72
C SER A 47 5.12 -19.51 15.64
N TRP A 48 5.19 -20.56 14.81
CA TRP A 48 6.12 -20.60 13.68
C TRP A 48 5.80 -19.50 12.67
N PHE A 49 4.53 -19.30 12.32
CA PHE A 49 4.13 -18.24 11.40
C PHE A 49 4.57 -16.86 11.90
N VAL A 50 4.26 -16.52 13.15
CA VAL A 50 4.63 -15.22 13.74
C VAL A 50 6.15 -15.01 13.72
N ASN A 51 6.92 -16.00 14.18
CA ASN A 51 8.36 -15.84 14.34
C ASN A 51 9.15 -15.99 13.03
N CYS A 52 8.73 -16.86 12.11
CA CYS A 52 9.47 -17.15 10.88
C CYS A 52 8.98 -16.37 9.66
N VAL A 53 7.66 -16.13 9.54
CA VAL A 53 7.08 -15.48 8.35
C VAL A 53 6.99 -13.97 8.54
N LEU A 54 6.55 -13.50 9.72
CA LEU A 54 6.49 -12.06 10.01
C LEU A 54 7.81 -11.54 10.57
N GLY A 55 8.50 -12.37 11.37
CA GLY A 55 9.81 -12.07 11.94
C GLY A 55 9.76 -11.04 13.08
N GLN A 56 10.94 -10.60 13.51
CA GLN A 56 11.12 -9.69 14.64
C GLN A 56 10.30 -8.38 14.52
N GLN A 57 10.09 -7.90 13.29
CA GLN A 57 9.34 -6.67 13.02
C GLN A 57 7.88 -6.73 13.46
N PHE A 58 7.31 -7.93 13.63
CA PHE A 58 5.97 -8.05 14.22
C PHE A 58 5.96 -7.64 15.68
N HIS A 59 7.04 -7.91 16.42
CA HIS A 59 7.19 -7.55 17.83
C HIS A 59 7.57 -6.08 18.01
N ASP A 60 8.39 -5.54 17.12
CA ASP A 60 8.84 -4.15 17.18
C ASP A 60 7.75 -3.15 16.70
N GLY A 61 6.66 -3.67 16.14
CA GLY A 61 5.56 -2.89 15.57
C GLY A 61 5.68 -2.77 14.05
N LEU A 62 4.57 -3.06 13.36
CA LEU A 62 4.49 -2.92 11.91
C LEU A 62 4.42 -1.43 11.53
N LYS A 63 5.10 -1.05 10.45
CA LYS A 63 4.99 0.30 9.89
C LYS A 63 3.90 0.34 8.83
N PRO A 64 3.29 1.52 8.55
CA PRO A 64 2.28 1.67 7.49
C PRO A 64 2.77 1.26 6.09
N ARG A 65 4.10 1.21 5.87
CA ARG A 65 4.70 0.82 4.59
C ARG A 65 4.99 -0.68 4.46
N ASP A 66 4.80 -1.47 5.52
CA ASP A 66 5.10 -2.91 5.55
C ASP A 66 3.96 -3.77 4.96
N TRP A 67 3.50 -3.39 3.77
CA TRP A 67 2.34 -3.99 3.10
C TRP A 67 2.44 -5.50 2.95
N ALA A 68 3.61 -6.01 2.59
CA ALA A 68 3.85 -7.43 2.43
C ALA A 68 3.58 -8.22 3.72
N LYS A 69 3.95 -7.68 4.89
CA LYS A 69 3.72 -8.33 6.17
C LYS A 69 2.26 -8.25 6.59
N MET A 70 1.60 -7.12 6.33
CA MET A 70 0.17 -6.98 6.56
C MET A 70 -0.62 -7.99 5.73
N TRP A 71 -0.29 -8.14 4.45
CA TRP A 71 -0.95 -9.12 3.58
C TRP A 71 -0.79 -10.53 4.12
N LYS A 72 0.42 -10.94 4.50
CA LYS A 72 0.68 -12.25 5.12
C LYS A 72 -0.10 -12.45 6.41
N LEU A 73 -0.12 -11.44 7.28
CA LEU A 73 -0.85 -11.47 8.55
C LEU A 73 -2.35 -11.67 8.34
N TYR A 74 -2.96 -10.85 7.49
CA TYR A 74 -4.39 -10.88 7.23
C TYR A 74 -4.82 -12.08 6.39
N ALA A 75 -3.97 -12.57 5.49
CA ALA A 75 -4.22 -13.79 4.77
C ALA A 75 -4.21 -15.02 5.69
N TYR A 76 -3.23 -15.12 6.60
CA TYR A 76 -3.12 -16.24 7.53
C TYR A 76 -4.30 -16.33 8.51
N PHE A 77 -4.70 -15.20 9.11
CA PHE A 77 -5.78 -15.18 10.10
C PHE A 77 -7.17 -14.98 9.51
N GLY A 78 -7.29 -14.22 8.42
CA GLY A 78 -8.57 -13.87 7.80
C GLY A 78 -8.92 -14.68 6.55
N GLY A 79 -7.99 -15.48 6.05
CA GLY A 79 -8.19 -16.29 4.85
C GLY A 79 -8.19 -15.48 3.55
N PRO A 80 -8.65 -16.10 2.44
CA PRO A 80 -8.49 -15.55 1.09
C PRO A 80 -9.32 -14.28 0.85
N LEU A 81 -10.53 -14.22 1.41
CA LEU A 81 -11.42 -13.06 1.25
C LEU A 81 -10.83 -11.80 1.92
N MET A 82 -10.20 -11.97 3.09
CA MET A 82 -9.54 -10.85 3.75
C MET A 82 -8.32 -10.39 2.94
N LEU A 83 -7.56 -11.31 2.34
CA LEU A 83 -6.46 -10.94 1.46
C LEU A 83 -6.94 -10.14 0.23
N ASP A 84 -8.04 -10.55 -0.40
CA ASP A 84 -8.57 -9.83 -1.57
C ASP A 84 -8.93 -8.38 -1.26
N VAL A 85 -9.45 -8.09 -0.06
CA VAL A 85 -9.67 -6.72 0.42
C VAL A 85 -8.36 -5.92 0.44
N PHE A 86 -7.28 -6.53 0.92
CA PHE A 86 -5.97 -5.88 1.01
C PHE A 86 -5.24 -5.73 -0.32
N VAL A 87 -5.46 -6.65 -1.26
CA VAL A 87 -4.87 -6.62 -2.61
C VAL A 87 -5.56 -5.56 -3.46
N ARG A 88 -6.90 -5.50 -3.44
CA ARG A 88 -7.67 -4.56 -4.27
C ARG A 88 -7.47 -3.10 -3.87
N LYS A 89 -7.19 -2.83 -2.58
CA LYS A 89 -6.92 -1.50 -1.96
C LYS A 89 -8.01 -0.43 -2.12
N ASN A 90 -8.99 -0.62 -2.98
CA ASN A 90 -10.07 0.31 -3.24
C ASN A 90 -11.41 -0.42 -3.24
N GLY A 91 -12.47 0.33 -2.93
CA GLY A 91 -13.86 -0.13 -3.02
C GLY A 91 -14.47 0.12 -4.40
N ILE A 92 -13.65 0.55 -5.37
CA ILE A 92 -14.11 0.96 -6.69
C ILE A 92 -14.51 -0.27 -7.47
N THR A 93 -15.81 -0.46 -7.63
CA THR A 93 -16.36 -1.46 -8.55
C THR A 93 -16.47 -0.85 -9.95
N TRP A 94 -16.40 -1.70 -10.97
CA TRP A 94 -16.67 -1.28 -12.33
C TRP A 94 -18.12 -0.79 -12.43
N VAL A 95 -18.31 0.47 -12.82
CA VAL A 95 -19.61 1.13 -12.90
C VAL A 95 -20.13 1.06 -14.33
N ASN A 96 -21.27 0.39 -14.54
CA ASN A 96 -21.90 0.27 -15.86
C ASN A 96 -22.95 1.36 -16.14
N ASP A 97 -23.35 2.11 -15.12
CA ASP A 97 -24.42 3.11 -15.20
C ASP A 97 -24.07 4.41 -14.44
N ALA A 98 -24.44 5.55 -15.01
CA ALA A 98 -24.17 6.86 -14.42
C ALA A 98 -24.86 7.04 -13.04
N GLY A 99 -26.01 6.39 -12.81
CA GLY A 99 -26.72 6.43 -11.53
C GLY A 99 -25.93 5.78 -10.38
N GLN A 100 -25.06 4.82 -10.68
CA GLN A 100 -24.28 4.08 -9.69
C GLN A 100 -23.00 4.80 -9.24
N VAL A 101 -22.59 5.87 -9.93
CA VAL A 101 -21.33 6.58 -9.65
C VAL A 101 -21.28 7.07 -8.19
N LYS A 102 -22.36 7.70 -7.71
CA LYS A 102 -22.42 8.21 -6.33
C LYS A 102 -22.30 7.10 -5.29
N PHE A 103 -22.93 5.95 -5.54
CA PHE A 103 -22.84 4.79 -4.65
C PHE A 103 -21.43 4.21 -4.62
N SER A 104 -20.80 4.06 -5.79
CA SER A 104 -19.41 3.57 -5.90
C SER A 104 -18.43 4.50 -5.18
N MET A 105 -18.58 5.83 -5.32
CA MET A 105 -17.75 6.80 -4.59
C MET A 105 -17.94 6.72 -3.07
N ALA A 106 -19.19 6.55 -2.60
CA ALA A 106 -19.47 6.39 -1.17
C ALA A 106 -18.87 5.08 -0.63
N ALA A 107 -19.01 3.98 -1.37
CA ALA A 107 -18.42 2.69 -1.03
C ALA A 107 -16.88 2.75 -0.98
N ASP A 108 -16.24 3.42 -1.94
CA ASP A 108 -14.80 3.62 -1.93
C ASP A 108 -14.32 4.48 -0.76
N THR A 109 -15.07 5.53 -0.41
CA THR A 109 -14.76 6.37 0.75
C THR A 109 -14.83 5.56 2.05
N GLN A 110 -15.88 4.77 2.23
CA GLN A 110 -16.04 3.89 3.39
C GLN A 110 -14.94 2.83 3.44
N HIS A 111 -14.61 2.21 2.30
CA HIS A 111 -13.54 1.23 2.20
C HIS A 111 -12.19 1.84 2.54
N SER A 112 -11.85 2.99 1.95
CA SER A 112 -10.60 3.71 2.20
C SER A 112 -10.47 4.12 3.67
N LEU A 113 -11.56 4.57 4.29
CA LEU A 113 -11.57 4.92 5.70
C LEU A 113 -11.37 3.68 6.58
N ALA A 114 -12.13 2.61 6.34
CA ALA A 114 -12.01 1.36 7.08
C ALA A 114 -10.59 0.77 6.95
N TYR A 115 -10.03 0.76 5.75
CA TYR A 115 -8.69 0.29 5.45
C TYR A 115 -7.62 1.11 6.20
N LYS A 116 -7.68 2.44 6.12
CA LYS A 116 -6.74 3.33 6.82
C LYS A 116 -6.86 3.20 8.34
N SER A 117 -8.08 3.10 8.86
CA SER A 117 -8.32 2.89 10.29
C SER A 117 -7.75 1.55 10.78
N LEU A 118 -7.89 0.50 9.97
CA LEU A 118 -7.34 -0.82 10.28
C LEU A 118 -5.81 -0.79 10.34
N ILE A 119 -5.18 -0.13 9.35
CA ILE A 119 -3.72 0.04 9.32
C ILE A 119 -3.26 0.87 10.51
N ALA A 120 -3.88 2.03 10.74
CA ALA A 120 -3.57 2.89 11.87
C ALA A 120 -3.66 2.10 13.18
N GLY A 121 -4.75 1.39 13.42
CA GLY A 121 -4.93 0.56 14.62
C GLY A 121 -3.85 -0.52 14.79
N ARG A 122 -3.26 -1.03 13.71
CA ARG A 122 -2.17 -2.02 13.77
C ARG A 122 -0.77 -1.42 13.86
N THR A 123 -0.57 -0.22 13.32
CA THR A 123 0.76 0.39 13.21
C THR A 123 1.00 1.48 14.25
N LEU A 124 -0.03 1.87 15.02
CA LEU A 124 0.13 2.79 16.13
C LEU A 124 1.07 2.17 17.15
N SER A 125 2.30 2.67 17.18
CA SER A 125 3.26 2.34 18.23
C SER A 125 2.75 2.90 19.54
N ILE A 126 2.49 2.02 20.51
CA ILE A 126 2.15 2.37 21.88
C ILE A 126 3.45 2.83 22.55
N SER A 127 3.68 4.14 22.52
CA SER A 127 4.75 4.82 23.26
C SER A 127 4.19 5.51 24.49
N SER A 128 5.00 5.70 25.53
CA SER A 128 4.59 6.40 26.75
C SER A 128 3.98 7.79 26.53
N PHE A 129 4.28 8.43 25.39
CA PHE A 129 3.69 9.71 25.00
C PHE A 129 2.29 9.57 24.36
N THR A 130 2.02 8.45 23.67
CA THR A 130 0.76 8.17 22.98
C THR A 130 -0.25 7.40 23.84
N ASP A 131 0.20 6.75 24.91
CA ASP A 131 -0.62 5.87 25.76
C ASP A 131 -1.87 6.56 26.31
N GLY A 132 -1.73 7.80 26.79
CA GLY A 132 -2.85 8.58 27.32
C GLY A 132 -3.94 8.85 26.26
N ASN A 133 -3.52 9.20 25.04
CA ASN A 133 -4.43 9.48 23.94
C ASN A 133 -5.13 8.21 23.43
N VAL A 134 -4.39 7.09 23.34
CA VAL A 134 -4.97 5.80 22.95
C VAL A 134 -5.97 5.32 24.00
N MET A 135 -5.65 5.45 25.29
CA MET A 135 -6.53 5.05 26.38
C MET A 135 -7.80 5.91 26.43
N ASP A 136 -7.69 7.24 26.30
CA ASP A 136 -8.84 8.14 26.20
C ASP A 136 -9.73 7.77 25.00
N LEU A 137 -9.11 7.47 23.84
CA LEU A 137 -9.84 7.03 22.66
C LEU A 137 -10.59 5.71 22.88
N MET A 138 -9.96 4.73 23.54
CA MET A 138 -10.60 3.46 23.89
C MET A 138 -11.75 3.64 24.89
N MET A 139 -11.58 4.51 25.89
CA MET A 139 -12.65 4.85 26.85
C MET A 139 -13.85 5.49 26.14
N ARG A 140 -13.61 6.48 25.27
CA ARG A 140 -14.67 7.12 24.48
C ARG A 140 -15.37 6.16 23.53
N ASN A 141 -14.63 5.29 22.84
CA ASN A 141 -15.23 4.29 21.97
C ASN A 141 -16.09 3.30 22.77
N THR A 142 -15.67 2.91 23.98
CA THR A 142 -16.44 2.03 24.86
C THR A 142 -17.73 2.70 25.33
N ASP A 143 -17.67 3.97 25.72
CA ASP A 143 -18.86 4.77 26.07
C ASP A 143 -19.83 4.88 24.90
N LEU A 144 -19.33 5.13 23.69
CA LEU A 144 -20.14 5.18 22.48
C LEU A 144 -20.83 3.83 22.17
N GLN A 145 -20.10 2.73 22.25
CA GLN A 145 -20.67 1.39 22.05
C GLN A 145 -21.76 1.08 23.10
N HIS A 146 -21.55 1.51 24.34
CA HIS A 146 -22.55 1.36 25.39
C HIS A 146 -23.81 2.20 25.12
N ARG A 147 -23.68 3.46 24.70
CA ARG A 147 -24.85 4.29 24.34
C ARG A 147 -25.60 3.75 23.12
N LEU A 148 -24.88 3.18 22.16
CA LEU A 148 -25.48 2.55 20.99
C LEU A 148 -26.34 1.33 21.38
N SER A 149 -25.88 0.52 22.34
CA SER A 149 -26.67 -0.62 22.83
C SER A 149 -27.95 -0.19 23.57
N LEU A 150 -27.98 1.03 24.12
CA LEU A 150 -29.15 1.65 24.75
C LEU A 150 -30.11 2.34 23.76
N GLY A 151 -29.80 2.35 22.45
CA GLY A 151 -30.66 2.95 21.42
C GLY A 151 -30.64 4.48 21.36
N GLN A 152 -29.63 5.13 21.96
CA GLN A 152 -29.50 6.60 21.97
C GLN A 152 -28.79 7.13 20.71
N ALA A 153 -29.38 6.91 19.53
CA ALA A 153 -28.73 7.20 18.24
C ALA A 153 -28.43 8.70 17.99
N ASP A 154 -29.28 9.62 18.47
CA ASP A 154 -29.13 11.05 18.18
C ASP A 154 -27.96 11.70 18.94
N GLU A 155 -27.64 11.23 20.15
CA GLU A 155 -26.50 11.72 20.94
C GLU A 155 -25.15 11.26 20.35
N ILE A 156 -25.16 10.15 19.61
CA ILE A 156 -23.96 9.55 19.01
C ILE A 156 -23.44 10.40 17.86
N ALA A 157 -24.33 11.02 17.07
CA ALA A 157 -23.94 11.90 15.97
C ALA A 157 -23.15 13.13 16.46
N ALA A 158 -23.58 13.75 17.56
CA ALA A 158 -22.89 14.89 18.17
C ALA A 158 -21.52 14.51 18.75
N SER A 159 -21.43 13.33 19.37
CA SER A 159 -20.17 12.83 19.94
C SER A 159 -19.14 12.43 18.87
N LEU A 160 -19.59 11.78 17.78
CA LEU A 160 -18.74 11.46 16.63
C LEU A 160 -18.14 12.70 15.98
N GLU A 161 -18.91 13.79 15.85
CA GLU A 161 -18.41 15.05 15.32
C GLU A 161 -17.30 15.65 16.22
N GLY A 162 -17.44 15.54 17.53
CA GLY A 162 -16.41 15.95 18.50
C GLY A 162 -15.11 15.15 18.37
N ILE A 163 -15.22 13.83 18.19
CA ILE A 163 -14.06 12.94 18.01
C ILE A 163 -13.34 13.25 16.70
N LEU A 164 -14.09 13.39 15.60
CA LEU A 164 -13.51 13.72 14.29
C LEU A 164 -12.77 15.06 14.31
N LYS A 165 -13.33 16.09 14.98
CA LYS A 165 -12.65 17.37 15.17
C LYS A 165 -11.36 17.23 15.96
N SER A 166 -11.34 16.46 17.06
CA SER A 166 -10.11 16.24 17.84
C SER A 166 -9.00 15.52 17.05
N PHE A 167 -9.37 14.58 16.17
CA PHE A 167 -8.42 13.88 15.30
C PHE A 167 -7.81 14.79 14.23
N CYS A 168 -8.63 15.66 13.63
CA CYS A 168 -8.14 16.60 12.63
C CYS A 168 -7.09 17.56 13.20
N TYR A 169 -7.22 17.98 14.46
CA TYR A 169 -6.21 18.82 15.09
C TYR A 169 -4.91 18.07 15.41
N ALA A 170 -4.98 16.84 15.94
CA ALA A 170 -3.78 16.08 16.30
C ALA A 170 -2.93 15.64 15.08
N VAL A 171 -3.57 15.38 13.93
CA VAL A 171 -2.86 15.00 12.68
C VAL A 171 -2.19 16.20 12.02
N ILE A 172 -2.79 17.39 12.10
CA ILE A 172 -2.18 18.64 11.60
C ILE A 172 -0.97 19.01 12.47
N ASP A 173 -1.10 18.94 13.80
CA ASP A 173 -0.03 19.30 14.74
C ASP A 173 1.18 18.32 14.67
N ALA A 174 0.93 17.03 14.45
CA ALA A 174 1.99 16.05 14.20
C ALA A 174 2.73 16.26 12.86
N SER A 175 2.04 16.83 11.85
CA SER A 175 2.66 17.20 10.56
C SER A 175 3.51 18.47 10.65
N GLU A 176 3.17 19.39 11.56
CA GLU A 176 3.99 20.57 11.85
C GLU A 176 5.19 20.24 12.74
N SER A 177 5.05 19.29 13.67
CA SER A 177 6.15 18.84 14.54
C SER A 177 7.23 18.03 13.80
N THR A 178 6.90 17.39 12.67
CA THR A 178 7.89 16.75 11.79
C THR A 178 8.57 17.72 10.82
N ALA A 179 8.16 18.99 10.78
CA ALA A 179 8.95 20.09 10.22
C ALA A 179 10.05 20.53 11.22
N VAL A 180 10.86 19.57 11.68
CA VAL A 180 12.10 19.86 12.40
C VAL A 180 13.08 20.48 11.42
N LYS A 181 13.29 21.80 11.60
CA LYS A 181 14.53 22.55 11.37
C LYS A 181 15.60 21.83 10.54
N THR A 182 15.51 21.97 9.22
CA THR A 182 16.73 21.98 8.40
C THR A 182 17.42 23.31 8.70
N GLU A 183 18.40 23.30 9.59
CA GLU A 183 19.30 24.43 9.78
C GLU A 183 19.97 24.77 8.43
N PRO A 184 20.06 26.05 8.05
CA PRO A 184 20.88 26.44 6.92
C PRO A 184 22.33 26.16 7.30
N ARG A 185 22.93 25.12 6.72
CA ARG A 185 24.39 24.97 6.72
C ARG A 185 24.98 26.20 6.04
N THR A 186 25.50 27.11 6.85
CA THR A 186 26.44 28.16 6.43
C THR A 186 27.68 27.46 5.86
N VAL A 187 27.74 27.35 4.53
CA VAL A 187 28.98 27.04 3.82
C VAL A 187 29.78 28.33 3.76
N GLY A 188 30.61 28.53 4.78
CA GLY A 188 31.67 29.52 4.75
C GLY A 188 32.94 28.92 4.15
N LEU A 189 33.49 29.65 3.18
CA LEU A 189 34.92 29.70 2.83
C LEU A 189 35.49 28.54 1.97
N LEU A 190 35.43 28.71 0.65
CA LEU A 190 36.62 28.52 -0.18
C LEU A 190 36.70 29.66 -1.21
N ALA A 191 37.94 30.10 -1.40
CA ALA A 191 38.36 31.33 -2.03
C ALA A 191 38.06 31.43 -3.54
N ASN A 192 37.93 32.70 -3.96
CA ASN A 192 38.08 33.22 -5.31
C ASN A 192 39.04 32.40 -6.20
N THR A 193 38.52 31.93 -7.33
CA THR A 193 39.30 31.76 -8.56
C THR A 193 38.55 32.44 -9.71
N PRO A 194 39.25 33.14 -10.61
CA PRO A 194 38.62 33.96 -11.64
C PRO A 194 38.05 33.09 -12.77
N VAL A 195 36.93 33.55 -13.31
CA VAL A 195 36.18 32.96 -14.43
C VAL A 195 37.03 33.04 -15.71
N GLU A 196 37.56 31.90 -16.14
CA GLU A 196 38.02 31.69 -17.52
C GLU A 196 36.92 30.98 -18.31
N ASP A 197 36.34 31.76 -19.22
CA ASP A 197 35.89 31.42 -20.56
C ASP A 197 35.74 29.93 -20.91
N LEU A 198 34.49 29.43 -20.95
CA LEU A 198 34.15 28.16 -21.57
C LEU A 198 33.16 28.38 -22.69
N GLY A 199 33.68 28.15 -23.90
CA GLY A 199 32.98 28.15 -25.16
C GLY A 199 31.78 27.21 -25.15
N GLU A 200 30.73 27.76 -25.74
CA GLU A 200 29.47 27.15 -26.09
C GLU A 200 29.70 26.06 -27.15
N SER A 201 29.67 24.78 -26.75
CA SER A 201 29.63 23.65 -27.68
C SER A 201 28.28 22.93 -27.58
N ASP A 202 27.46 23.18 -28.58
CA ASP A 202 26.12 22.69 -28.83
C ASP A 202 26.10 21.15 -29.10
N PRO A 203 25.33 20.34 -28.35
CA PRO A 203 25.32 18.88 -28.50
C PRO A 203 24.36 18.34 -29.58
N PHE A 204 23.77 19.17 -30.43
CA PHE A 204 22.81 18.75 -31.47
C PHE A 204 23.37 18.79 -32.91
N LYS A 205 24.44 18.04 -33.18
CA LYS A 205 24.75 17.57 -34.54
C LYS A 205 24.42 16.09 -34.67
N ARG A 206 23.22 15.79 -35.19
CA ARG A 206 22.86 14.48 -35.73
C ARG A 206 23.32 14.41 -37.19
N GLU A 207 24.44 13.74 -37.43
CA GLU A 207 24.78 13.19 -38.74
C GLU A 207 24.14 11.81 -38.88
N GLY A 208 23.54 11.53 -40.05
CA GLY A 208 22.95 10.23 -40.36
C GLY A 208 21.87 10.30 -41.43
N GLN A 209 22.26 10.61 -42.67
CA GLN A 209 21.46 10.32 -43.86
C GLN A 209 21.42 8.80 -44.11
N PRO A 210 20.28 8.21 -44.52
CA PRO A 210 20.28 6.94 -45.24
C PRO A 210 20.25 7.17 -46.76
N GLU A 211 21.08 6.39 -47.44
CA GLU A 211 21.28 6.30 -48.89
C GLU A 211 19.99 6.02 -49.66
N GLU A 212 19.85 6.70 -50.80
CA GLU A 212 18.91 6.40 -51.88
C GLU A 212 19.25 5.03 -52.49
N ALA A 213 18.39 4.04 -52.26
CA ALA A 213 18.34 2.84 -53.07
C ALA A 213 17.35 3.05 -54.23
N THR A 214 17.92 3.27 -55.41
CA THR A 214 17.29 3.15 -56.72
C THR A 214 16.61 1.79 -56.88
N ASN A 215 15.28 1.77 -57.03
CA ASN A 215 14.57 0.65 -57.65
C ASN A 215 13.95 1.14 -58.95
N ASP A 216 14.63 0.75 -60.02
CA ASP A 216 14.24 0.83 -61.41
C ASP A 216 13.04 -0.08 -61.68
N ALA A 217 12.10 0.43 -62.46
CA ALA A 217 10.84 -0.20 -62.77
C ALA A 217 10.84 -0.64 -64.24
N GLY A 218 10.48 -1.90 -64.46
CA GLY A 218 9.79 -2.33 -65.67
C GLY A 218 10.68 -2.83 -66.79
N ASN A 219 10.52 -4.12 -67.13
CA ASN A 219 10.11 -4.42 -68.49
C ASN A 219 9.28 -5.70 -68.52
N ASP A 220 8.03 -5.52 -68.92
CA ASP A 220 7.04 -6.49 -69.32
C ASP A 220 6.96 -6.39 -70.85
N ASP A 221 7.38 -7.42 -71.58
CA ASP A 221 6.93 -7.65 -72.96
C ASP A 221 7.49 -8.98 -73.52
N ARG A 222 6.54 -9.89 -73.79
CA ARG A 222 6.35 -10.69 -75.02
C ARG A 222 7.12 -12.00 -75.29
N GLU A 223 6.26 -12.96 -75.63
CA GLU A 223 6.36 -14.14 -76.54
C GLU A 223 6.97 -15.45 -76.03
#